data_AF-A0A959AN62-F1
#
_entry.id   AF-A0A959AN62-F1
#
_cell.length_a   1.000
_cell.length_b   1.000
_cell.length_c   1.000
_cell.angle_alpha   90.00
_cell.angle_beta   90.00
_cell.angle_gamma   90.00
#
_symmetry.space_group_name_H-M   'P 1'
#
loop_
_entity.id
_entity.type
_entity.pdbx_description
1 polymer ?
#
loop_
_entity_poly.entity_id
_entity_poly.type
_entity_poly.pdbx_seq_one_letter_code
_entity_poly.pdbx_strand_id
1 'polypeptide(L)'
;MRNFFILLIISIGFASCDDNFLSQTLEIDPPPYEKQLVLHGFGNNLDSVFRITLTQNFGILETVPDGAWVVPGATVELLENGQKKANLTQDDPGKAWYTAPVLTDLFVSGNVYEIRASHPDFNTVNAAQMMPFPVQVDSARFRPNAGVDTDGSKLSAVEVFLQDPPGIENFYEIRIAIVDPVLKYIQDGNGNYIIDTIGYQEYLIDPVNSED
;
A
#
# COMPACT_ATOMS: atom_id res chain seq x y z
N MET A 1 -64.44 33.99 10.88
CA MET A 1 -64.16 33.69 9.46
C MET A 1 -62.75 34.08 9.03
N ARG A 2 -62.23 35.28 9.36
CA ARG A 2 -60.85 35.70 9.01
C ARG A 2 -59.74 34.74 9.49
N ASN A 3 -59.85 34.21 10.71
CA ASN A 3 -58.82 33.31 11.28
C ASN A 3 -58.85 31.89 10.67
N PHE A 4 -59.99 31.47 10.11
CA PHE A 4 -60.12 30.16 9.46
C PHE A 4 -59.42 30.13 8.10
N PHE A 5 -59.44 31.27 7.40
CA PHE A 5 -58.76 31.43 6.11
C PHE A 5 -57.22 31.40 6.26
N ILE A 6 -56.70 31.94 7.37
CA ILE A 6 -55.26 31.91 7.68
C ILE A 6 -54.81 30.47 8.00
N LEU A 7 -55.60 29.72 8.77
CA LEU A 7 -55.33 28.31 9.06
C LEU A 7 -55.34 27.45 7.78
N LEU A 8 -56.26 27.71 6.85
CA LEU A 8 -56.35 27.01 5.57
C LEU A 8 -55.10 27.24 4.70
N ILE A 9 -54.60 28.49 4.63
CA ILE A 9 -53.40 28.84 3.86
C ILE A 9 -52.15 28.18 4.47
N ILE A 10 -52.03 28.15 5.80
CA ILE A 10 -50.91 27.50 6.50
C ILE A 10 -50.93 25.98 6.25
N SER A 11 -52.10 25.33 6.26
CA SER A 11 -52.21 23.90 5.98
C SER A 11 -51.86 23.50 4.54
N ILE A 12 -52.08 24.38 3.56
CA ILE A 12 -51.67 24.13 2.17
C ILE A 12 -50.13 24.24 2.01
N GLY A 13 -49.49 25.12 2.78
CA GLY A 13 -48.02 25.27 2.75
C GLY A 13 -47.25 24.05 3.27
N PHE A 14 -47.83 23.27 4.17
CA PHE A 14 -47.21 22.04 4.70
C PHE A 14 -47.48 20.78 3.86
N ALA A 15 -48.40 20.83 2.89
CA ALA A 15 -48.71 19.71 2.01
C ALA A 15 -47.87 19.69 0.72
N SER A 16 -47.01 20.70 0.51
CA SER A 16 -46.12 20.82 -0.67
C SER A 16 -44.73 20.20 -0.46
N CYS A 17 -44.55 19.38 0.58
CA CYS A 17 -43.35 18.56 0.74
C CYS A 17 -43.40 17.41 -0.28
N ASP A 18 -43.03 17.70 -1.51
CA ASP A 18 -42.67 16.67 -2.49
C ASP A 18 -41.33 16.05 -2.04
N ASP A 19 -41.17 14.73 -2.13
CA ASP A 19 -39.98 13.99 -1.66
C ASP A 19 -38.68 14.45 -2.35
N ASN A 20 -38.80 15.26 -3.42
CA ASN A 20 -37.73 15.81 -4.23
C ASN A 20 -37.46 17.31 -4.01
N PHE A 21 -38.10 18.00 -3.06
CA PHE A 21 -37.87 19.44 -2.86
C PHE A 21 -36.41 19.80 -2.49
N LEU A 22 -35.68 18.85 -1.90
CA LEU A 22 -34.28 19.01 -1.52
C LEU A 22 -33.31 18.15 -2.35
N SER A 23 -33.76 17.47 -3.41
CA SER A 23 -32.87 16.69 -4.27
C SER A 23 -32.35 17.59 -5.40
N GLN A 24 -31.24 18.29 -5.12
CA GLN A 24 -30.45 18.91 -6.18
C GLN A 24 -29.50 17.86 -6.76
N THR A 25 -29.87 17.26 -7.90
CA THR A 25 -28.96 16.41 -8.66
C THR A 25 -27.96 17.30 -9.40
N LEU A 26 -26.72 17.35 -8.92
CA LEU A 26 -25.63 18.00 -9.63
C LEU A 26 -25.09 17.04 -10.69
N GLU A 27 -25.39 17.30 -11.95
CA GLU A 27 -24.75 16.61 -13.07
C GLU A 27 -23.31 17.14 -13.20
N ILE A 28 -22.35 16.30 -12.85
CA ILE A 28 -20.93 16.57 -13.03
C ILE A 28 -20.48 15.80 -14.27
N ASP A 29 -20.09 16.52 -15.32
CA ASP A 29 -19.38 15.91 -16.44
C ASP A 29 -17.93 15.65 -16.02
N PRO A 30 -17.50 14.39 -15.85
CA PRO A 30 -16.11 14.11 -15.50
C PRO A 30 -15.21 14.53 -16.66
N PRO A 31 -13.99 15.01 -16.37
CA PRO A 31 -13.05 15.35 -17.43
C PRO A 31 -12.77 14.11 -18.30
N PRO A 32 -12.60 14.29 -19.62
CA PRO A 32 -12.20 13.17 -20.48
C PRO A 32 -10.84 12.64 -20.03
N TYR A 33 -10.67 11.32 -20.11
CA TYR A 33 -9.41 10.65 -19.76
C TYR A 33 -9.00 9.69 -20.88
N GLU A 34 -7.70 9.47 -21.00
CA GLU A 34 -7.15 8.44 -21.87
C GLU A 34 -6.81 7.19 -21.05
N LYS A 35 -7.08 6.01 -21.62
CA LYS A 35 -6.70 4.74 -21.00
C LYS A 35 -5.18 4.60 -20.97
N GLN A 36 -4.65 4.28 -19.79
CA GLN A 36 -3.23 4.22 -19.50
C GLN A 36 -2.93 3.01 -18.63
N LEU A 37 -1.75 2.42 -18.84
CA LEU A 37 -1.20 1.43 -17.93
C LEU A 37 -0.79 2.11 -16.62
N VAL A 38 -1.12 1.46 -15.51
CA VAL A 38 -0.71 1.84 -14.16
C VAL A 38 0.23 0.76 -13.64
N LEU A 39 1.46 1.17 -13.35
CA LEU A 39 2.52 0.28 -12.91
C LEU A 39 2.89 0.59 -11.47
N HIS A 40 2.90 -0.44 -10.63
CA HIS A 40 3.39 -0.34 -9.25
C HIS A 40 4.30 -1.53 -8.93
N GLY A 41 5.41 -1.28 -8.25
CA GLY A 41 6.34 -2.34 -7.86
C GLY A 41 7.26 -1.85 -6.75
N PHE A 42 7.65 -2.77 -5.89
CA PHE A 42 8.66 -2.54 -4.87
C PHE A 42 9.60 -3.74 -4.88
N GLY A 43 10.90 -3.49 -4.95
CA GLY A 43 11.93 -4.52 -4.97
C GLY A 43 13.10 -4.11 -4.11
N ASN A 44 13.62 -5.05 -3.33
CA ASN A 44 14.83 -4.89 -2.54
C ASN A 44 15.82 -6.03 -2.81
N ASN A 45 17.04 -5.90 -2.31
CA ASN A 45 18.13 -6.86 -2.52
C ASN A 45 18.02 -8.15 -1.69
N LEU A 46 17.00 -8.28 -0.84
CA LEU A 46 16.69 -9.46 -0.03
C LEU A 46 15.51 -10.27 -0.59
N ASP A 47 14.78 -9.72 -1.57
CA ASP A 47 13.64 -10.41 -2.17
C ASP A 47 14.07 -11.66 -2.93
N SER A 48 13.28 -12.73 -2.83
CA SER A 48 13.45 -13.95 -3.64
C SER A 48 12.58 -13.96 -4.90
N VAL A 49 11.56 -13.11 -4.95
CA VAL A 49 10.67 -12.91 -6.09
C VAL A 49 10.40 -11.42 -6.22
N PHE A 50 10.64 -10.88 -7.40
CA PHE A 50 10.30 -9.50 -7.71
C PHE A 50 8.92 -9.49 -8.35
N ARG A 51 8.00 -8.76 -7.73
CA ARG A 51 6.60 -8.66 -8.17
C ARG A 51 6.26 -7.22 -8.48
N ILE A 52 5.57 -7.02 -9.59
CA ILE A 52 4.89 -5.78 -9.92
C ILE A 52 3.40 -6.03 -10.10
N THR A 53 2.62 -4.98 -9.90
CA THR A 53 1.20 -4.91 -10.22
C THR A 53 1.07 -4.04 -11.47
N LEU A 54 0.45 -4.58 -12.51
CA LEU A 54 0.13 -3.87 -13.74
C LEU A 54 -1.38 -3.83 -13.93
N THR A 55 -1.94 -2.63 -13.89
CA THR A 55 -3.37 -2.37 -14.05
C THR A 55 -3.62 -1.28 -15.10
N GLN A 56 -4.87 -0.85 -15.24
CA GLN A 56 -5.27 0.31 -16.02
C GLN A 56 -6.03 1.32 -15.18
N ASN A 57 -6.02 2.59 -15.60
CA ASN A 57 -6.85 3.64 -15.02
C ASN A 57 -8.32 3.55 -15.51
N PHE A 58 -9.22 4.19 -14.76
CA PHE A 58 -10.64 4.30 -15.09
C PHE A 58 -11.14 5.72 -14.80
N GLY A 59 -12.26 6.08 -15.40
CA GLY A 59 -12.94 7.34 -15.11
C GLY A 59 -13.52 7.33 -13.70
N ILE A 60 -13.53 8.50 -13.04
CA ILE A 60 -14.02 8.64 -11.65
C ILE A 60 -15.48 8.23 -11.45
N LEU A 61 -16.31 8.34 -12.51
CA LEU A 61 -17.73 7.95 -12.50
C LEU A 61 -18.00 6.67 -13.29
N GLU A 62 -16.95 5.96 -13.72
CA GLU A 62 -17.11 4.72 -14.49
C GLU A 62 -17.47 3.54 -13.57
N THR A 63 -18.48 2.77 -13.95
CA THR A 63 -18.79 1.50 -13.28
C THR A 63 -17.80 0.44 -13.75
N VAL A 64 -16.85 0.08 -12.88
CA VAL A 64 -15.79 -0.89 -13.18
C VAL A 64 -16.23 -2.29 -12.72
N PRO A 65 -16.40 -3.27 -13.64
CA PRO A 65 -16.64 -4.65 -13.26
C PRO A 65 -15.47 -5.25 -12.50
N ASP A 66 -15.73 -6.24 -11.66
CA ASP A 66 -14.67 -6.96 -10.95
C ASP A 66 -13.68 -7.58 -11.94
N GLY A 67 -12.39 -7.45 -11.67
CA GLY A 67 -11.31 -7.93 -12.55
C GLY A 67 -11.03 -7.07 -13.79
N ALA A 68 -11.82 -6.04 -14.11
CA ALA A 68 -11.61 -5.23 -15.31
C ALA A 68 -10.28 -4.44 -15.29
N TRP A 69 -9.73 -4.18 -14.11
CA TRP A 69 -8.42 -3.56 -13.91
C TRP A 69 -7.21 -4.39 -14.39
N VAL A 70 -7.37 -5.70 -14.62
CA VAL A 70 -6.27 -6.57 -15.02
C VAL A 70 -5.95 -6.34 -16.49
N VAL A 71 -4.67 -6.24 -16.82
CA VAL A 71 -4.18 -6.08 -18.20
C VAL A 71 -3.44 -7.34 -18.61
N PRO A 72 -4.14 -8.41 -19.06
CA PRO A 72 -3.50 -9.65 -19.44
C PRO A 72 -2.71 -9.50 -20.74
N GLY A 73 -1.66 -10.32 -20.92
CA GLY A 73 -0.91 -10.36 -22.18
C GLY A 73 0.03 -9.17 -22.42
N ALA A 74 0.23 -8.30 -21.43
CA ALA A 74 1.26 -7.28 -21.49
C ALA A 74 2.67 -7.88 -21.51
N THR A 75 3.60 -7.19 -22.19
CA THR A 75 5.04 -7.49 -22.12
C THR A 75 5.65 -6.62 -21.03
N VAL A 76 6.26 -7.24 -20.02
CA VAL A 76 6.91 -6.54 -18.90
C VAL A 76 8.38 -6.92 -18.83
N GLU A 77 9.25 -5.91 -18.89
CA GLU A 77 10.70 -6.06 -18.90
C GLU A 77 11.32 -5.30 -17.72
N LEU A 78 12.31 -5.91 -17.07
CA LEU A 78 13.22 -5.25 -16.14
C LEU A 78 14.54 -5.00 -16.87
N LEU A 79 15.00 -3.76 -16.85
CA LEU A 79 16.28 -3.34 -17.38
C LEU A 79 17.19 -2.91 -16.22
N GLU A 80 18.48 -3.20 -16.35
CA GLU A 80 19.56 -2.76 -15.47
C GLU A 80 20.54 -1.94 -16.30
N ASN A 81 20.74 -0.67 -15.94
CA ASN A 81 21.61 0.27 -16.66
C ASN A 81 21.31 0.31 -18.18
N GLY A 82 20.02 0.25 -18.54
CA GLY A 82 19.53 0.25 -19.91
C GLY A 82 19.65 -1.07 -20.67
N GLN A 83 20.21 -2.12 -20.07
CA GLN A 83 20.27 -3.46 -20.65
C GLN A 83 19.17 -4.35 -20.06
N LYS A 84 18.53 -5.15 -20.91
CA LYS A 84 17.50 -6.08 -20.45
C LYS A 84 18.08 -7.09 -19.46
N LYS A 85 17.53 -7.12 -18.25
CA LYS A 85 17.91 -8.01 -17.15
C LYS A 85 16.96 -9.20 -17.03
N ALA A 86 15.66 -8.97 -17.10
CA ALA A 86 14.64 -10.01 -16.97
C ALA A 86 13.34 -9.68 -17.72
N ASN A 87 12.55 -10.71 -17.99
CA ASN A 87 11.12 -10.58 -18.31
C ASN A 87 10.32 -10.94 -17.07
N LEU A 88 9.23 -10.22 -16.82
CA LEU A 88 8.27 -10.61 -15.82
C LEU A 88 7.09 -11.32 -16.51
N THR A 89 6.65 -12.42 -15.92
CA THR A 89 5.54 -13.24 -16.41
C THR A 89 4.31 -13.04 -15.54
N GLN A 90 3.14 -12.96 -16.15
CA GLN A 90 1.89 -12.89 -15.41
C GLN A 90 1.66 -14.20 -14.66
N ASP A 91 1.40 -14.13 -13.36
CA ASP A 91 1.19 -15.33 -12.52
C ASP A 91 -0.06 -16.11 -12.96
N ASP A 92 -1.13 -15.39 -13.28
CA ASP A 92 -2.43 -15.91 -13.72
C ASP A 92 -3.13 -14.82 -14.56
N PRO A 93 -3.80 -15.16 -15.69
CA PRO A 93 -4.53 -14.18 -16.51
C PRO A 93 -5.56 -13.32 -15.76
N GLY A 94 -6.13 -13.83 -14.66
CA GLY A 94 -7.07 -13.11 -13.80
C GLY A 94 -6.41 -12.25 -12.71
N LYS A 95 -5.08 -12.19 -12.65
CA LYS A 95 -4.33 -11.40 -11.67
C LYS A 95 -3.52 -10.31 -12.35
N ALA A 96 -3.47 -9.15 -11.69
CA ALA A 96 -2.63 -8.02 -12.12
C ALA A 96 -1.14 -8.22 -11.81
N TRP A 97 -0.73 -9.37 -11.27
CA TRP A 97 0.64 -9.61 -10.84
C TRP A 97 1.50 -10.18 -11.94
N TYR A 98 2.66 -9.55 -12.11
CA TYR A 98 3.73 -10.03 -12.97
C TYR A 98 4.96 -10.25 -12.10
N THR A 99 5.59 -11.40 -12.24
CA THR A 99 6.72 -11.79 -11.40
C THR A 99 7.93 -12.18 -12.23
N ALA A 100 9.11 -11.91 -11.67
CA ALA A 100 10.35 -12.52 -12.09
C ALA A 100 11.00 -13.17 -10.86
N PRO A 101 11.56 -14.39 -11.00
CA PRO A 101 12.39 -14.94 -9.95
C PRO A 101 13.59 -14.02 -9.72
N VAL A 102 13.82 -13.60 -8.48
CA VAL A 102 15.05 -12.91 -8.12
C VAL A 102 16.14 -13.96 -8.02
N LEU A 103 16.98 -14.04 -9.04
CA LEU A 103 18.29 -14.64 -8.88
C LEU A 103 19.07 -13.79 -7.87
N THR A 104 19.96 -14.42 -7.09
CA THR A 104 20.91 -13.70 -6.24
C THR A 104 21.51 -12.53 -7.05
N ASP A 105 21.51 -11.33 -6.46
CA ASP A 105 22.02 -10.09 -7.07
C ASP A 105 21.16 -9.51 -8.22
N LEU A 106 19.83 -9.73 -8.24
CA LEU A 106 18.96 -9.03 -9.20
C LEU A 106 18.99 -7.51 -8.99
N PHE A 107 19.04 -7.08 -7.73
CA PHE A 107 19.09 -5.68 -7.33
C PHE A 107 20.40 -5.38 -6.61
N VAL A 108 21.22 -4.54 -7.23
CA VAL A 108 22.54 -4.12 -6.76
C VAL A 108 22.52 -2.62 -6.53
N SER A 109 22.96 -2.18 -5.34
CA SER A 109 23.04 -0.76 -5.00
C SER A 109 23.85 0.04 -6.00
N GLY A 110 23.37 1.24 -6.35
CA GLY A 110 23.98 2.14 -7.32
C GLY A 110 23.61 1.86 -8.78
N ASN A 111 23.09 0.67 -9.12
CA ASN A 111 22.56 0.41 -10.46
C ASN A 111 21.20 1.10 -10.64
N VAL A 112 20.93 1.53 -11.87
CA VAL A 112 19.63 2.08 -12.28
C VAL A 112 18.80 0.95 -12.86
N TYR A 113 17.61 0.76 -12.30
CA TYR A 113 16.64 -0.22 -12.78
C TYR A 113 15.47 0.50 -13.42
N GLU A 114 15.05 0.01 -14.59
CA GLU A 114 13.84 0.47 -15.28
C GLU A 114 12.89 -0.71 -15.44
N ILE A 115 11.63 -0.53 -15.02
CA ILE A 115 10.55 -1.44 -15.43
C ILE A 115 9.85 -0.81 -16.61
N ARG A 116 9.65 -1.59 -17.67
CA ARG A 116 8.92 -1.19 -18.87
C ARG A 116 7.78 -2.17 -19.11
N ALA A 117 6.57 -1.65 -19.25
CA ALA A 117 5.39 -2.45 -19.58
C ALA A 117 4.74 -1.90 -20.86
N SER A 118 4.44 -2.80 -21.79
CA SER A 118 3.76 -2.48 -23.05
C SER A 118 2.62 -3.44 -23.32
N HIS A 119 1.57 -2.93 -23.97
CA HIS A 119 0.40 -3.70 -24.37
C HIS A 119 -0.17 -3.08 -25.66
N PRO A 120 -0.72 -3.85 -26.61
CA PRO A 120 -1.22 -3.32 -27.88
C PRO A 120 -2.26 -2.20 -27.74
N ASP A 121 -3.06 -2.25 -26.68
CA ASP A 121 -4.18 -1.33 -26.45
C ASP A 121 -3.81 -0.09 -25.61
N PHE A 122 -2.57 0.02 -25.15
CA PHE A 122 -2.15 1.12 -24.27
C PHE A 122 -0.80 1.69 -24.68
N ASN A 123 -0.57 2.96 -24.35
CA ASN A 123 0.77 3.53 -24.40
C ASN A 123 1.71 2.79 -23.43
N THR A 124 2.97 2.63 -23.84
CA THR A 124 4.00 2.02 -22.99
C THR A 124 4.22 2.87 -21.75
N VAL A 125 4.30 2.23 -20.58
CA VAL A 125 4.65 2.86 -19.31
C VAL A 125 6.02 2.38 -18.87
N ASN A 126 6.79 3.26 -18.24
CA ASN A 126 8.04 2.91 -17.60
C ASN A 126 8.25 3.69 -16.30
N ALA A 127 9.05 3.12 -15.41
CA ALA A 127 9.53 3.77 -14.20
C ALA A 127 10.99 3.37 -14.00
N ALA A 128 11.84 4.35 -13.70
CA ALA A 128 13.27 4.14 -13.47
C ALA A 128 13.69 4.68 -12.11
N GLN A 129 14.48 3.90 -11.38
CA GLN A 129 15.01 4.28 -10.08
C GLN A 129 16.42 3.71 -9.88
N MET A 130 17.27 4.47 -9.21
CA MET A 130 18.55 3.94 -8.71
C MET A 130 18.31 3.16 -7.43
N MET A 131 18.80 1.92 -7.37
CA MET A 131 18.77 1.14 -6.13
C MET A 131 19.63 1.86 -5.09
N PRO A 132 19.06 2.28 -3.95
CA PRO A 132 19.81 3.07 -2.97
C PRO A 132 20.97 2.27 -2.39
N PHE A 133 21.99 2.99 -1.91
CA PHE A 133 23.03 2.39 -1.10
C PHE A 133 22.47 2.04 0.29
N PRO A 134 22.88 0.93 0.90
CA PRO A 134 22.50 0.62 2.27
C PRO A 134 23.00 1.73 3.20
N VAL A 135 22.13 2.17 4.11
CA VAL A 135 22.50 3.11 5.16
C VAL A 135 23.05 2.35 6.36
N GLN A 136 24.11 2.86 6.98
CA GLN A 136 24.61 2.29 8.22
C GLN A 136 23.71 2.71 9.39
N VAL A 137 23.06 1.72 10.00
CA VAL A 137 22.34 1.91 11.28
C VAL A 137 23.37 1.81 12.40
N ASP A 138 23.51 2.88 13.19
CA ASP A 138 24.47 2.94 14.29
C ASP A 138 23.97 2.19 15.52
N SER A 139 22.75 2.49 15.94
CA SER A 139 22.12 1.83 17.08
C SER A 139 20.61 2.05 17.11
N ALA A 140 19.91 1.13 17.75
CA ALA A 140 18.54 1.32 18.21
C ALA A 140 18.54 1.22 19.74
N ARG A 141 17.83 2.12 20.42
CA ARG A 141 17.73 2.16 21.89
C ARG A 141 16.29 2.13 22.32
N PHE A 142 15.96 1.16 23.18
CA PHE A 142 14.67 1.09 23.83
C PHE A 142 14.72 1.78 25.20
N ARG A 143 13.81 2.72 25.44
CA ARG A 143 13.68 3.44 26.70
C ARG A 143 12.30 3.18 27.30
N PRO A 144 12.19 2.31 28.32
CA PRO A 144 10.92 2.09 28.99
C PRO A 144 10.51 3.32 29.80
N ASN A 145 9.21 3.59 29.89
CA ASN A 145 8.65 4.72 30.63
C ASN A 145 9.24 6.08 30.19
N ALA A 146 9.41 6.28 28.88
CA ALA A 146 9.98 7.48 28.30
C ALA A 146 9.05 8.71 28.36
N GLY A 147 7.77 8.50 28.66
CA GLY A 147 6.80 9.58 28.82
C GLY A 147 5.43 9.06 29.22
N VAL A 148 4.45 9.94 29.14
CA VAL A 148 3.02 9.61 29.24
C VAL A 148 2.29 10.25 28.06
N ASP A 149 1.26 9.58 27.55
CA ASP A 149 0.38 10.16 26.53
C ASP A 149 -0.64 11.15 27.15
N THR A 150 -1.55 11.66 26.32
CA THR A 150 -2.60 12.61 26.74
C THR A 150 -3.57 12.03 27.76
N ASP A 151 -3.69 10.70 27.82
CA ASP A 151 -4.60 9.98 28.73
C ASP A 151 -3.88 9.54 30.01
N GLY A 152 -2.58 9.83 30.14
CA GLY A 152 -1.74 9.47 31.29
C GLY A 152 -1.18 8.05 31.22
N SER A 153 -1.33 7.33 30.10
CA SER A 153 -0.75 6.02 29.91
C SER A 153 0.76 6.14 29.70
N LYS A 154 1.52 5.19 30.26
CA LYS A 154 2.99 5.20 30.13
C LYS A 154 3.41 4.81 28.72
N LEU A 155 4.25 5.63 28.10
CA LEU A 155 4.86 5.35 26.80
C LEU A 155 6.28 4.84 26.97
N SER A 156 6.73 4.02 26.02
CA SER A 156 8.14 3.70 25.83
C SER A 156 8.62 4.33 24.52
N ALA A 157 9.91 4.65 24.43
CA ALA A 157 10.50 5.22 23.22
C ALA A 157 11.45 4.23 22.56
N VAL A 158 11.47 4.25 21.23
CA VAL A 158 12.48 3.61 20.39
C VAL A 158 13.22 4.73 19.68
N GLU A 159 14.51 4.87 19.97
CA GLU A 159 15.40 5.85 19.32
C GLU A 159 16.26 5.11 18.30
N VAL A 160 16.19 5.48 17.02
CA VAL A 160 16.98 4.90 15.94
C VAL A 160 18.01 5.93 15.46
N PHE A 161 19.27 5.53 15.42
CA PHE A 161 20.38 6.35 14.96
C PHE A 161 20.96 5.72 13.70
N LEU A 162 21.08 6.50 12.63
CA LEU A 162 21.63 6.10 11.34
C LEU A 162 22.50 7.21 10.76
N GLN A 163 23.44 6.83 9.90
CA GLN A 163 24.33 7.77 9.21
C GLN A 163 23.79 8.09 7.82
N ASP A 164 22.98 9.15 7.71
CA ASP A 164 22.49 9.65 6.43
C ASP A 164 23.58 10.46 5.70
N PRO A 165 24.02 10.03 4.49
CA PRO A 165 25.06 10.75 3.76
C PRO A 165 24.65 12.19 3.37
N PRO A 166 25.51 13.20 3.60
CA PRO A 166 25.16 14.58 3.29
C PRO A 166 25.01 14.81 1.78
N GLY A 167 23.96 15.53 1.38
CA GLY A 167 23.72 15.91 -0.01
C GLY A 167 23.07 14.81 -0.87
N ILE A 168 22.65 13.70 -0.26
CA ILE A 168 21.82 12.67 -0.91
C ILE A 168 20.42 12.76 -0.30
N GLU A 169 19.40 12.79 -1.16
CA GLU A 169 18.02 12.72 -0.70
C GLU A 169 17.64 11.25 -0.49
N ASN A 170 17.51 10.85 0.78
CA ASN A 170 17.11 9.50 1.18
C ASN A 170 15.76 9.52 1.88
N PHE A 171 15.00 8.45 1.68
CA PHE A 171 13.72 8.23 2.35
C PHE A 171 13.82 6.93 3.14
N TYR A 172 13.32 6.95 4.38
CA TYR A 172 13.42 5.83 5.31
C TYR A 172 12.05 5.46 5.83
N GLU A 173 11.79 4.16 5.90
CA GLU A 173 10.66 3.59 6.61
C GLU A 173 11.17 2.92 7.88
N ILE A 174 10.59 3.26 9.03
CA ILE A 174 10.90 2.62 10.30
C ILE A 174 9.68 1.80 10.72
N ARG A 175 9.86 0.48 10.82
CA ARG A 175 8.84 -0.44 11.33
C ARG A 175 9.25 -0.95 12.71
N ILE A 176 8.34 -0.83 13.66
CA ILE A 176 8.51 -1.37 15.01
C ILE A 176 7.57 -2.55 15.15
N ALA A 177 8.08 -3.68 15.63
CA ALA A 177 7.28 -4.88 15.85
C ALA A 177 7.58 -5.49 17.22
N ILE A 178 6.55 -6.06 17.85
CA ILE A 178 6.71 -7.03 18.94
C ILE A 178 6.89 -8.39 18.29
N VAL A 179 7.91 -9.12 18.74
CA VAL A 179 8.20 -10.47 18.29
C VAL A 179 7.80 -11.43 19.40
N ASP A 180 6.69 -12.15 19.19
CA ASP A 180 6.17 -13.13 20.16
C ASP A 180 6.55 -14.55 19.76
N PRO A 181 7.10 -15.37 20.68
CA PRO A 181 7.44 -16.76 20.38
C PRO A 181 6.18 -17.61 20.21
N VAL A 182 6.13 -18.39 19.14
CA VAL A 182 5.10 -19.40 18.93
C VAL A 182 5.51 -20.68 19.65
N LEU A 183 4.75 -21.04 20.69
CA LEU A 183 5.05 -22.19 21.54
C LEU A 183 4.27 -23.43 21.09
N LYS A 184 4.97 -24.57 21.05
CA LYS A 184 4.40 -25.89 20.85
C LYS A 184 4.50 -26.69 22.15
N TYR A 185 3.36 -27.25 22.56
CA TYR A 185 3.27 -28.12 23.73
C TYR A 185 3.28 -29.57 23.26
N ILE A 186 4.31 -30.31 23.64
CA ILE A 186 4.48 -31.73 23.30
C ILE A 186 4.37 -32.53 24.59
N GLN A 187 3.41 -33.45 24.66
CA GLN A 187 3.32 -34.35 25.81
C GLN A 187 4.29 -35.52 25.64
N ASP A 188 5.15 -35.75 26.63
CA ASP A 188 6.02 -36.92 26.65
C ASP A 188 5.25 -38.20 27.02
N GLY A 189 5.90 -39.36 26.89
CA GLY A 189 5.30 -40.65 27.24
C GLY A 189 4.97 -40.83 28.73
N ASN A 190 5.40 -39.91 29.59
CA ASN A 190 5.12 -39.89 31.03
C ASN A 190 4.02 -38.89 31.41
N GLY A 191 3.44 -38.19 30.43
CA GLY A 191 2.38 -37.21 30.64
C GLY A 191 2.87 -35.79 30.95
N ASN A 192 4.18 -35.53 30.94
CA ASN A 192 4.73 -34.19 31.12
C ASN A 192 4.63 -33.36 29.83
N TYR A 193 4.49 -32.04 29.96
CA TYR A 193 4.55 -31.13 28.82
C TYR A 193 5.97 -30.59 28.60
N ILE A 194 6.49 -30.81 27.40
CA ILE A 194 7.68 -30.14 26.86
C ILE A 194 7.18 -28.93 26.09
N ILE A 195 7.70 -27.75 26.43
CA ILE A 195 7.40 -26.49 25.74
C ILE A 195 8.56 -26.20 24.80
N ASP A 196 8.26 -26.09 23.51
CA ASP A 196 9.25 -25.78 22.48
C ASP A 196 8.87 -24.50 21.73
N THR A 197 9.85 -23.70 21.32
CA THR A 197 9.62 -22.50 20.51
C THR A 197 9.78 -22.89 19.04
N ILE A 198 8.68 -22.91 18.30
CA ILE A 198 8.66 -23.39 16.90
C ILE A 198 8.72 -22.26 15.87
N GLY A 199 8.75 -21.02 16.32
CA GLY A 199 8.86 -19.84 15.49
C GLY A 199 8.56 -18.57 16.26
N TYR A 200 8.43 -17.47 15.52
CA TYR A 200 8.04 -16.18 16.04
C TYR A 200 6.93 -15.60 15.17
N GLN A 201 6.03 -14.86 15.81
CA GLN A 201 5.03 -14.05 15.15
C GLN A 201 5.35 -12.58 15.42
N GLU A 202 5.27 -11.76 14.37
CA GLU A 202 5.50 -10.33 14.46
C GLU A 202 4.16 -9.59 14.53
N TYR A 203 4.05 -8.63 15.44
CA TYR A 203 2.94 -7.70 15.57
C TYR A 203 3.47 -6.28 15.40
N LEU A 204 3.07 -5.62 14.31
CA LEU A 204 3.45 -4.24 14.07
C LEU A 204 2.86 -3.33 15.17
N ILE A 205 3.69 -2.41 15.65
CA ILE A 205 3.31 -1.39 16.62
C ILE A 205 3.22 -0.07 15.87
N ASP A 206 2.04 0.54 15.89
CA ASP A 206 1.87 1.91 15.42
C ASP A 206 2.46 2.87 16.48
N PRO A 207 3.43 3.72 16.11
CA PRO A 207 3.96 4.71 17.03
C PRO A 207 2.88 5.74 17.42
N VAL A 208 2.78 6.05 18.71
CA VAL A 208 1.84 7.07 19.19
C VAL A 208 2.30 8.46 18.71
N ASN A 209 1.38 9.25 18.15
CA ASN A 209 1.63 10.56 17.54
C ASN A 209 2.50 10.56 16.27
N SER A 210 2.53 9.47 15.49
CA SER A 210 3.05 9.49 14.11
C SER A 210 2.03 10.07 13.12
N GLU A 211 1.42 11.22 13.45
CA GLU A 211 0.60 11.94 12.49
C GLU A 211 1.54 12.55 11.43
N ASP A 212 1.61 11.88 10.28
CA ASP A 212 1.84 12.51 8.97
C ASP A 212 0.55 13.24 8.52
#